data_AF-A0AAW5N424-F1
#
_entry.id   AF-A0AAW5N424-F1
#
_cell.length_a   1.000
_cell.length_b   1.000
_cell.length_c   1.000
_cell.angle_alpha   90.00
_cell.angle_beta   90.00
_cell.angle_gamma   90.00
#
_symmetry.space_group_name_H-M   'P 1'
#
loop_
_entity.id
_entity.type
_entity.pdbx_description
1 polymer ?
#
loop_
_entity_poly.entity_id
_entity_poly.type
_entity_poly.pdbx_seq_one_letter_code
_entity_poly.pdbx_strand_id
1 'polypeptide(L)'
;NQLVYGAGFDEKARKGAAQLLARLYEVFVAADCMLVEVNPLVLTADGQVSALDGKVSLDDSALDRHPDLEELRDTFAVDPQEQAAKEQGLN
;
A
#
# COMPACT_ATOMS: atom_id res chain seq x y z
N ASN A 1 5.72 -18.20 -0.08
CA ASN A 1 6.41 -18.90 1.03
C ASN A 1 7.92 -18.64 1.10
N GLN A 2 8.70 -18.67 0.02
CA GLN A 2 10.16 -18.42 0.11
C GLN A 2 10.53 -17.08 0.77
N LEU A 3 9.75 -16.02 0.53
CA LEU A 3 9.96 -14.69 1.10
C LEU A 3 10.00 -14.68 2.64
N VAL A 4 9.06 -15.36 3.32
CA VAL A 4 9.02 -15.35 4.79
C VAL A 4 10.18 -16.13 5.44
N TYR A 5 10.71 -17.14 4.75
CA TYR A 5 11.92 -17.85 5.20
C TYR A 5 13.18 -17.03 4.96
N GLY A 6 13.31 -16.40 3.78
CA GLY A 6 14.46 -15.57 3.44
C GLY A 6 14.56 -14.29 4.26
N ALA A 7 13.42 -13.73 4.69
CA ALA A 7 13.36 -12.53 5.52
C ALA A 7 13.59 -12.78 7.03
N GLY A 8 13.77 -14.04 7.45
CA GLY A 8 14.11 -14.36 8.84
C GLY A 8 12.96 -14.22 9.84
N PHE A 9 11.69 -14.34 9.40
CA PHE A 9 10.56 -14.29 10.33
C PHE A 9 10.58 -15.43 11.35
N ASP A 10 10.24 -15.09 12.60
CA ASP A 10 9.95 -16.05 13.65
C ASP A 10 8.91 -17.07 13.18
N GLU A 11 9.07 -18.32 13.61
CA GLU A 11 8.19 -19.42 13.18
C GLU A 11 6.70 -19.11 13.41
N LYS A 12 6.38 -18.51 14.56
CA LYS A 12 5.03 -18.07 14.92
C LYS A 12 4.46 -17.03 13.96
N ALA A 13 5.31 -16.15 13.41
CA ALA A 13 4.89 -15.10 12.49
C ALA A 13 4.77 -15.57 11.04
N ARG A 14 5.49 -16.62 10.62
CA ARG A 14 5.62 -17.00 9.19
C ARG A 14 4.29 -17.17 8.46
N LYS A 15 3.30 -17.83 9.07
CA LYS A 15 1.99 -18.04 8.45
C LYS A 15 1.23 -16.72 8.29
N GLY A 16 1.17 -15.91 9.35
CA GLY A 16 0.50 -14.61 9.33
C GLY A 16 1.19 -13.62 8.38
N ALA A 17 2.52 -13.57 8.40
CA ALA A 17 3.32 -12.75 7.49
C ALA A 17 3.11 -13.15 6.03
N ALA A 18 3.05 -14.46 5.71
CA ALA A 18 2.78 -14.92 4.36
C ALA A 18 1.38 -14.52 3.87
N GLN A 19 0.38 -14.60 4.76
CA GLN A 19 -0.99 -14.16 4.46
C GLN A 19 -1.05 -12.65 4.25
N LEU A 20 -0.42 -11.86 5.12
CA LEU A 20 -0.36 -10.41 4.98
C LEU A 20 0.32 -10.02 3.66
N LEU A 21 1.49 -10.58 3.35
CA LEU A 21 2.20 -10.30 2.10
C LEU A 21 1.35 -10.59 0.87
N ALA A 22 0.56 -11.68 0.87
CA ALA A 22 -0.36 -11.96 -0.22
C ALA A 22 -1.46 -10.89 -0.33
N ARG A 23 -2.03 -10.45 0.80
CA ARG A 23 -3.03 -9.36 0.83
C ARG A 23 -2.47 -8.01 0.39
N LEU A 24 -1.26 -7.66 0.81
CA LEU A 24 -0.59 -6.43 0.38
C LEU A 24 -0.36 -6.45 -1.13
N TYR A 25 -0.01 -7.60 -1.70
CA TYR A 25 0.12 -7.75 -3.15
C TYR A 25 -1.23 -7.66 -3.87
N GLU A 26 -2.30 -8.26 -3.33
CA GLU A 26 -3.66 -8.10 -3.86
C GLU A 26 -4.06 -6.62 -3.91
N VAL A 27 -3.83 -5.87 -2.82
CA VAL A 27 -4.07 -4.42 -2.77
C VAL A 27 -3.22 -3.68 -3.80
N PHE A 28 -1.92 -3.97 -3.84
CA PHE A 28 -0.98 -3.32 -4.76
C PHE A 28 -1.44 -3.43 -6.22
N VAL A 29 -1.88 -4.61 -6.64
CA VAL A 29 -2.35 -4.85 -8.01
C VAL A 29 -3.75 -4.28 -8.23
N ALA A 30 -4.67 -4.46 -7.28
CA ALA A 30 -6.07 -4.06 -7.44
C ALA A 30 -6.24 -2.54 -7.49
N ALA A 31 -5.43 -1.80 -6.74
CA ALA A 31 -5.53 -0.34 -6.62
C ALA A 31 -4.46 0.40 -7.45
N ASP A 32 -3.78 -0.27 -8.39
CA ASP A 32 -2.69 0.30 -9.20
C ASP A 32 -1.68 1.09 -8.32
N CYS A 33 -1.19 0.46 -7.25
CA CYS A 33 -0.27 1.13 -6.34
C CYS A 33 1.15 1.22 -6.91
N MET A 34 1.84 2.30 -6.59
CA MET A 34 3.30 2.44 -6.73
C MET A 34 4.04 1.89 -5.50
N LEU A 35 3.42 2.00 -4.32
CA LEU A 35 3.98 1.51 -3.06
C LEU A 35 2.86 1.03 -2.13
N VAL A 36 3.10 -0.10 -1.48
CA VAL A 36 2.37 -0.52 -0.28
C VAL A 36 3.42 -0.98 0.72
N GLU A 37 3.58 -0.23 1.81
CA GLU A 37 4.49 -0.57 2.91
C GLU A 37 3.75 -0.70 4.23
N VAL A 38 4.21 -1.64 5.06
CA VAL A 38 3.77 -1.82 6.44
C VAL A 38 4.98 -1.64 7.34
N ASN A 39 4.93 -0.66 8.23
CA ASN A 39 6.01 -0.43 9.19
C ASN A 39 5.51 0.31 10.45
N PRO A 40 5.44 -0.34 11.62
CA PRO A 40 5.96 -1.68 11.89
C PRO A 40 4.96 -2.80 11.60
N LEU A 41 5.51 -3.97 11.26
CA LEU A 41 4.81 -5.25 11.22
C LEU A 41 4.94 -5.95 12.58
N VAL A 42 3.81 -6.15 13.27
CA VAL A 42 3.80 -6.61 14.66
C VAL A 42 3.37 -8.07 14.77
N LEU A 43 4.10 -8.85 15.55
CA LEU A 43 3.64 -10.13 16.10
C LEU A 43 3.10 -9.89 17.51
N THR A 44 1.80 -10.11 17.71
CA THR A 44 1.15 -9.95 19.01
C THR A 44 1.42 -11.14 19.92
N ALA A 45 1.16 -10.97 21.23
CA ALA A 45 1.41 -12.01 22.23
C ALA A 45 0.55 -13.29 22.02
N ASP A 46 -0.63 -13.14 21.43
CA ASP A 46 -1.52 -14.23 21.03
C ASP A 46 -1.16 -14.85 19.66
N GLY A 47 -0.04 -14.42 19.05
CA GLY A 47 0.53 -15.03 17.85
C GLY A 47 -0.08 -14.54 16.53
N GLN A 48 -0.76 -13.40 16.52
CA GLN A 48 -1.27 -12.79 15.30
C GLN A 48 -0.26 -11.82 14.69
N VAL A 49 -0.23 -11.76 13.36
CA VAL A 49 0.59 -10.79 12.63
C VAL A 49 -0.33 -9.66 12.16
N SER A 50 0.01 -8.42 12.52
CA SER A 50 -0.78 -7.24 12.21
C SER A 50 0.08 -6.08 11.71
N ALA A 51 -0.46 -5.30 10.78
CA ALA A 51 0.10 -4.02 10.37
C ALA A 51 -0.29 -2.97 11.43
N LEU A 52 0.68 -2.39 12.14
CA LEU A 52 0.38 -1.31 13.08
C LEU A 52 0.24 0.03 12.36
N ASP A 53 1.08 0.24 11.35
CA ASP A 53 1.08 1.42 10.51
C ASP A 53 1.50 1.02 9.08
N GLY A 54 1.13 1.84 8.11
CA GLY A 54 1.42 1.59 6.72
C GLY A 54 1.21 2.81 5.85
N LYS A 55 1.87 2.79 4.69
CA LYS A 55 1.78 3.83 3.69
C LYS A 55 1.47 3.20 2.34
N VAL A 56 0.52 3.81 1.64
CA VAL A 56 0.13 3.43 0.29
C VAL A 56 0.34 4.64 -0.60
N SER A 57 0.87 4.44 -1.79
CA SER A 57 0.97 5.47 -2.82
C SER A 57 0.42 4.88 -4.11
N LEU A 58 -0.51 5.59 -4.73
CA LEU A 58 -1.20 5.19 -5.95
C LEU A 58 -0.46 5.71 -7.18
N ASP A 59 -0.64 5.07 -8.33
CA ASP A 59 -0.27 5.64 -9.62
C ASP A 59 -1.31 6.69 -10.03
N ASP A 60 -0.90 7.97 -10.04
CA ASP A 60 -1.76 9.10 -10.41
C ASP A 60 -2.39 8.93 -11.81
N SER A 61 -1.71 8.26 -12.74
CA SER A 61 -2.21 7.99 -14.09
C SER A 61 -3.30 6.91 -14.14
N ALA A 62 -3.48 6.17 -13.04
CA ALA A 62 -4.48 5.13 -12.88
C ALA A 62 -5.74 5.60 -12.13
N LEU A 63 -5.72 6.77 -11.51
CA LEU A 63 -6.81 7.25 -10.65
C LEU A 63 -8.15 7.35 -11.37
N ASP A 64 -8.16 7.69 -12.67
CA ASP A 64 -9.39 7.73 -13.48
C ASP A 64 -10.14 6.38 -13.52
N ARG A 65 -9.44 5.26 -13.25
CA ARG A 65 -10.02 3.90 -13.20
C ARG A 65 -10.50 3.50 -11.80
N HIS A 66 -10.15 4.27 -10.76
CA HIS A 66 -10.42 3.98 -9.35
C HIS A 66 -11.17 5.15 -8.68
N PRO A 67 -12.41 5.45 -9.12
CA PRO A 67 -13.18 6.57 -8.58
C PRO A 67 -13.49 6.44 -7.08
N ASP A 68 -13.47 5.21 -6.54
CA ASP A 68 -13.62 4.91 -5.13
C ASP A 68 -12.39 5.30 -4.28
N LEU A 69 -11.22 5.45 -4.91
CA LEU A 69 -9.99 5.86 -4.23
C LEU A 69 -9.78 7.38 -4.24
N GLU A 70 -10.56 8.13 -5.03
CA GLU A 70 -10.43 9.58 -5.12
C GLU A 70 -10.72 10.27 -3.77
N GLU A 71 -11.61 9.71 -2.96
CA GLU A 71 -11.90 10.19 -1.59
C GLU A 71 -10.72 10.03 -0.63
N LEU A 72 -9.77 9.13 -0.93
CA LEU A 72 -8.57 8.86 -0.14
C LEU A 72 -7.37 9.70 -0.59
N ARG A 73 -7.53 10.50 -1.65
CA ARG A 73 -6.46 11.35 -2.18
C ARG A 73 -6.09 12.40 -1.14
N ASP A 74 -4.85 12.32 -0.69
CA ASP A 74 -4.32 13.25 0.31
C ASP A 74 -4.27 14.67 -0.27
N THR A 75 -4.95 15.61 0.37
CA THR A 75 -5.12 17.00 -0.12
C THR A 75 -3.92 17.89 0.20
N PHE A 76 -2.71 17.34 0.27
CA PHE A 76 -1.52 18.18 0.37
C PHE A 76 -1.46 19.09 -0.86
N ALA A 77 -1.07 20.35 -0.63
CA ALA A 77 -1.12 21.40 -1.64
C ALA A 77 -0.40 20.94 -2.91
N VAL A 78 -1.19 20.57 -3.91
CA VAL A 78 -0.72 20.30 -5.27
C VAL A 78 -0.05 21.59 -5.74
N ASP A 79 1.13 21.48 -6.34
CA ASP A 79 1.83 22.66 -6.86
C ASP A 79 0.86 23.41 -7.81
N PRO A 80 0.72 24.75 -7.69
CA PRO A 80 -0.17 25.52 -8.56
C PRO A 80 0.05 25.27 -10.05
N GLN A 81 1.29 24.96 -10.47
CA GLN A 81 1.59 24.59 -11.85
C GLN A 81 1.04 23.22 -12.23
N GLU A 82 1.08 22.26 -11.33
CA GLU A 82 0.59 20.89 -11.53
C GLU A 82 -0.96 20.87 -11.54
N GLN A 83 -1.61 21.70 -10.72
CA GLN A 83 -3.05 21.95 -10.83
C GLN A 83 -3.44 22.53 -12.18
N ALA A 84 -2.74 23.58 -12.63
CA ALA A 84 -3.02 24.22 -13.91
C ALA A 84 -2.78 23.27 -15.10
N ALA A 85 -1.79 22.38 -15.03
CA ALA A 85 -1.55 21.35 -16.04
C ALA A 85 -2.70 20.33 -16.09
N LYS A 86 -3.17 19.83 -14.95
CA LYS A 86 -4.32 18.92 -14.87
C LYS A 86 -5.61 19.55 -15.41
N GLU A 87 -5.88 20.84 -15.12
CA GLU A 87 -7.04 21.57 -15.69
C GLU A 87 -7.01 21.66 -17.22
N GLN A 88 -5.82 21.60 -17.82
CA GLN A 88 -5.61 21.61 -19.27
C GLN A 88 -5.53 20.18 -19.87
N GLY A 89 -5.73 19.13 -19.06
CA GLY A 89 -5.67 17.73 -19.50
C GLY A 89 -4.25 17.24 -19.78
N LEU A 90 -3.23 17.81 -19.13
CA LEU A 90 -1.83 17.44 -19.26
C LEU A 90 -1.35 16.70 -18.00
N ASN A 91 -0.64 15.58 -18.18
CA ASN A 91 0.11 14.84 -17.14
C ASN A 91 1.61 14.99 -17.37
#